data_AF-A0A0J8B3Q3-F1
#
_entry.id   AF-A0A0J8B3Q3-F1
#
_cell.length_a   1.000
_cell.length_b   1.000
_cell.length_c   1.000
_cell.angle_alpha   90.00
_cell.angle_beta   90.00
_cell.angle_gamma   90.00
#
_symmetry.space_group_name_H-M   'P 1'
#
loop_
_entity.id
_entity.type
_entity.pdbx_description
1 polymer ?
#
loop_
_entity_poly.entity_id
_entity_poly.type
_entity_poly.pdbx_seq_one_letter_code
_entity_poly.pdbx_strand_id
1 'polypeptide(L)'
;MKQEDVLSAALYPQVYDEFASFVAKYGDISVLPTNLVFYPLQVGREYDFEIERGKKLFVKLLAIGSLQSNGTREMFWEINGNARSVYVEDRVIAVDKKGRIPADPADPGSLGAPMSGVVIDVRVEIGSEVKVGDPVAILSAMKMEMVVAAPVSGIIGGVAVQVGDSINAGDLIATIKKA
;
A
#
# COMPACT_ATOMS: atom_id res chain seq x y z
N MET A 1 -14.72 24.94 -19.94
CA MET A 1 -14.81 23.66 -20.67
C MET A 1 -14.84 23.99 -22.15
N LYS A 2 -13.85 23.52 -22.90
CA LYS A 2 -13.72 23.75 -24.35
C LYS A 2 -14.69 22.84 -25.10
N GLN A 3 -15.00 23.14 -26.36
CA GLN A 3 -15.84 22.25 -27.20
C GLN A 3 -15.19 20.86 -27.39
N GLU A 4 -13.87 20.81 -27.42
CA GLU A 4 -13.07 19.59 -27.54
C GLU A 4 -13.26 18.65 -26.33
N ASP A 5 -13.47 19.21 -25.14
CA ASP A 5 -13.73 18.43 -23.91
C ASP A 5 -15.05 17.65 -24.03
N VAL A 6 -16.09 18.32 -24.55
CA VAL A 6 -17.42 17.73 -24.73
C VAL A 6 -17.38 16.59 -25.76
N LEU A 7 -16.67 16.80 -26.87
CA LEU A 7 -16.47 15.76 -27.89
C LEU A 7 -15.65 14.59 -27.35
N SER A 8 -14.58 14.85 -26.60
CA SER A 8 -13.72 13.81 -26.02
C SER A 8 -14.47 12.96 -25.01
N ALA A 9 -15.28 13.60 -24.15
CA ALA A 9 -16.15 12.92 -23.20
C ALA A 9 -17.24 12.09 -23.89
N ALA A 10 -17.77 12.56 -25.02
CA ALA A 10 -18.76 11.81 -25.80
C ALA A 10 -18.17 10.60 -26.55
N LEU A 11 -16.95 10.73 -27.08
CA LEU A 11 -16.26 9.67 -27.82
C LEU A 11 -15.64 8.60 -26.91
N TYR A 12 -15.03 9.02 -25.80
CA TYR A 12 -14.33 8.12 -24.87
C TYR A 12 -14.62 8.49 -23.40
N PRO A 13 -15.84 8.22 -22.89
CA PRO A 13 -16.26 8.66 -21.57
C PRO A 13 -15.33 8.22 -20.43
N GLN A 14 -15.03 6.92 -20.33
CA GLN A 14 -14.18 6.38 -19.26
C GLN A 14 -12.75 6.93 -19.31
N VAL A 15 -12.16 7.00 -20.50
CA VAL A 15 -10.79 7.50 -20.69
C VAL A 15 -10.74 9.00 -20.37
N TYR A 16 -11.77 9.76 -20.74
CA TYR A 16 -11.86 11.17 -20.43
C TYR A 16 -11.98 11.41 -18.92
N ASP A 17 -12.79 10.61 -18.21
CA ASP A 17 -12.93 10.72 -16.75
C ASP A 17 -11.61 10.40 -16.02
N GLU A 18 -10.88 9.37 -16.47
CA GLU A 18 -9.55 9.04 -15.96
C GLU A 18 -8.55 10.17 -16.25
N PHE A 19 -8.53 10.70 -17.47
CA PHE A 19 -7.69 11.82 -17.88
C PHE A 19 -8.00 13.08 -17.06
N ALA A 20 -9.28 13.43 -16.89
CA ALA A 20 -9.70 14.59 -16.12
C ALA A 20 -9.28 14.47 -14.64
N SER A 21 -9.45 13.28 -14.06
CA SER A 21 -8.99 12.97 -12.70
C SER A 21 -7.47 13.06 -12.56
N PHE A 22 -6.75 12.60 -13.59
CA PHE A 22 -5.30 12.68 -13.66
C PHE A 22 -4.81 14.14 -13.72
N VAL A 23 -5.37 14.94 -14.63
CA VAL A 23 -5.01 16.37 -14.80
C VAL A 23 -5.37 17.17 -13.54
N ALA A 24 -6.50 16.88 -12.90
CA ALA A 24 -6.87 17.53 -11.64
C ALA A 24 -5.86 17.23 -10.50
N LYS A 25 -5.27 16.03 -10.49
CA LYS A 25 -4.33 15.60 -9.46
C LYS A 25 -2.88 16.04 -9.73
N TYR A 26 -2.42 15.95 -10.97
CA TYR A 26 -1.00 16.13 -11.33
C TYR A 26 -0.73 17.37 -12.20
N GLY A 27 -1.77 18.03 -12.69
CA GLY A 27 -1.63 19.12 -13.67
C GLY A 27 -1.27 18.61 -15.06
N ASP A 28 -0.86 19.55 -15.91
CA ASP A 28 -0.41 19.25 -17.26
C ASP A 28 1.05 18.77 -17.24
N ILE A 29 1.24 17.47 -17.46
CA ILE A 29 2.58 16.85 -17.52
C ILE A 29 3.18 16.89 -18.92
N SER A 30 2.44 17.33 -19.94
CA SER A 30 2.93 17.36 -21.33
C SER A 30 4.08 18.32 -21.56
N VAL A 31 4.24 19.29 -20.65
CA VAL A 31 5.35 20.26 -20.60
C VAL A 31 6.64 19.66 -20.03
N LEU A 32 6.57 18.47 -19.41
CA LEU A 32 7.75 17.82 -18.87
C LEU A 32 8.59 17.18 -19.98
N PRO A 33 9.93 17.29 -19.92
CA PRO A 33 10.81 16.53 -20.80
C PRO A 33 10.58 15.02 -20.66
N THR A 34 10.56 14.30 -21.79
CA THR A 34 10.27 12.87 -21.87
C THR A 34 11.09 12.03 -20.88
N ASN A 35 12.36 12.37 -20.68
CA ASN A 35 13.22 11.66 -19.73
C ASN A 35 12.76 11.80 -18.28
N LEU A 36 12.18 12.94 -17.89
CA LEU A 36 11.69 13.17 -16.53
C LEU A 36 10.33 12.50 -16.28
N VAL A 37 9.60 12.18 -17.35
CA VAL A 37 8.36 11.40 -17.26
C VAL A 37 8.65 9.92 -16.99
N PHE A 38 9.68 9.36 -17.63
CA PHE A 38 9.95 7.92 -17.58
C PHE A 38 11.05 7.51 -16.60
N TYR A 39 11.96 8.41 -16.20
CA TYR A 39 13.09 8.08 -15.33
C TYR A 39 13.08 8.88 -14.04
N PRO A 40 13.45 8.25 -12.91
CA PRO A 40 13.49 8.93 -11.62
C PRO A 40 14.56 10.02 -11.60
N LEU A 41 14.30 11.08 -10.84
CA LEU A 41 15.27 12.12 -10.59
C LEU A 41 16.39 11.62 -9.68
N GLN A 42 17.62 11.96 -10.06
CA GLN A 42 18.79 11.73 -9.22
C GLN A 42 18.84 12.74 -8.08
N VAL A 43 19.05 12.24 -6.86
CA VAL A 43 19.26 13.07 -5.66
C VAL A 43 20.49 13.96 -5.86
N GLY A 44 20.34 15.25 -5.55
CA GLY A 44 21.40 16.26 -5.67
C GLY A 44 21.58 16.83 -7.08
N ARG A 45 20.90 16.31 -8.11
CA ARG A 45 20.94 16.84 -9.47
C ARG A 45 19.81 17.84 -9.70
N GLU A 46 20.15 18.97 -10.31
CA GLU A 46 19.20 19.99 -10.75
C GLU A 46 18.70 19.68 -12.16
N TYR A 47 17.41 19.92 -12.36
CA TYR A 47 16.71 19.79 -13.63
C TYR A 47 15.94 21.08 -13.89
N ASP A 48 16.03 21.60 -15.11
CA ASP A 48 15.22 22.73 -15.55
C ASP A 48 14.29 22.34 -16.70
N PHE A 49 13.08 22.88 -16.68
CA PHE A 49 12.13 22.75 -17.78
C PHE A 49 11.17 23.95 -17.81
N GLU A 50 10.60 24.19 -18.97
CA GLU A 50 9.69 25.30 -19.22
C GLU A 50 8.24 24.81 -19.07
N ILE A 51 7.49 25.43 -18.16
CA ILE A 51 6.08 25.08 -17.91
C ILE A 51 5.11 25.90 -18.76
N GLU A 52 5.51 27.12 -19.10
CA GLU A 52 4.80 28.03 -19.98
C GLU A 52 5.84 28.90 -20.68
N ARG A 53 5.48 29.52 -21.79
CA ARG A 53 6.38 30.38 -22.55
C ARG A 53 7.00 31.46 -21.66
N GLY A 54 8.32 31.41 -21.49
CA GLY A 54 9.10 32.32 -20.66
C GLY A 54 9.15 31.98 -19.16
N LYS A 55 8.51 30.89 -18.71
CA LYS A 55 8.51 30.44 -17.31
C LYS A 55 9.25 29.10 -17.18
N LYS A 56 10.50 29.18 -16.71
CA LYS A 56 11.29 28.00 -16.34
C LYS A 56 11.13 27.67 -14.86
N LEU A 57 11.07 26.38 -14.56
CA LEU A 57 11.22 25.84 -13.22
C LEU A 57 12.60 25.19 -13.09
N PHE A 58 13.27 25.47 -11.98
CA PHE A 58 14.47 24.77 -11.53
C PHE A 58 14.06 23.86 -10.38
N VAL A 59 14.22 22.55 -10.56
CA VAL A 59 13.78 21.53 -9.61
C VAL A 59 14.95 20.63 -9.27
N LYS A 60 15.19 20.44 -7.97
CA LYS A 60 16.23 19.57 -7.45
C LYS A 60 15.68 18.72 -6.32
N LEU A 61 15.88 17.41 -6.41
CA LEU A 61 15.57 16.49 -5.31
C LEU A 61 16.75 16.50 -4.33
N LEU A 62 16.55 16.97 -3.11
CA LEU A 62 17.60 17.09 -2.09
C LEU A 62 17.83 15.77 -1.35
N ALA A 63 16.76 15.10 -0.94
CA ALA A 63 16.83 13.86 -0.19
C ALA A 63 15.50 13.09 -0.27
N ILE A 64 15.58 11.77 -0.05
CA ILE A 64 14.43 10.88 0.12
C ILE A 64 14.47 10.36 1.56
N GLY A 65 13.43 10.65 2.33
CA GLY A 65 13.27 10.20 3.70
C GLY A 65 13.01 8.69 3.83
N SER A 66 13.09 8.19 5.05
CA SER A 66 12.74 6.81 5.39
C SER A 66 11.24 6.54 5.19
N LEU A 67 10.90 5.26 5.01
CA LEU A 67 9.50 4.82 4.93
C LEU A 67 8.81 5.02 6.28
N GLN A 68 7.69 5.73 6.26
CA GLN A 68 6.82 5.93 7.41
C GLN A 68 5.84 4.77 7.57
N SER A 69 5.24 4.65 8.76
CA SER A 69 4.28 3.58 9.08
C SER A 69 3.04 3.57 8.19
N ASN A 70 2.65 4.73 7.66
CA ASN A 70 1.55 4.89 6.71
C ASN A 70 1.91 4.52 5.26
N GLY A 71 3.12 4.01 5.00
CA GLY A 71 3.57 3.63 3.65
C GLY A 71 4.03 4.81 2.78
N THR A 72 4.20 6.01 3.36
CA THR A 72 4.71 7.18 2.63
C THR A 72 6.18 7.44 2.92
N ARG A 73 6.85 8.15 2.01
CA ARG A 73 8.18 8.74 2.22
C ARG A 73 8.07 10.25 2.07
N GLU A 74 8.75 10.97 2.95
CA GLU A 74 8.92 12.41 2.80
C GLU A 74 10.06 12.67 1.79
N MET A 75 9.77 13.42 0.74
CA MET A 75 10.75 13.84 -0.25
C MET A 75 11.06 15.33 -0.04
N PHE A 76 12.35 15.65 0.04
CA PHE A 76 12.84 17.02 0.18
C PHE A 76 13.24 17.55 -1.19
N TRP A 77 12.65 18.67 -1.57
CA TRP A 77 12.80 19.32 -2.86
C TRP A 77 13.34 20.72 -2.68
N GLU A 78 14.02 21.21 -3.70
CA GLU A 78 14.32 22.62 -3.90
C GLU A 78 13.71 23.04 -5.22
N ILE A 79 12.82 24.04 -5.20
CA ILE A 79 12.12 24.54 -6.37
C ILE A 79 12.38 26.04 -6.47
N ASN A 80 13.05 26.48 -7.53
CA ASN A 80 13.50 27.87 -7.72
C ASN A 80 14.23 28.42 -6.48
N GLY A 81 15.13 27.61 -5.90
CA GLY A 81 15.90 27.95 -4.70
C GLY A 81 15.14 27.85 -3.37
N ASN A 82 13.84 27.52 -3.38
CA ASN A 82 13.04 27.37 -2.17
C ASN A 82 12.90 25.90 -1.80
N ALA A 83 13.31 25.55 -0.57
CA ALA A 83 13.12 24.22 -0.03
C ALA A 83 11.63 23.91 0.24
N ARG A 84 11.18 22.72 -0.15
CA ARG A 84 9.83 22.20 0.08
C ARG A 84 9.92 20.72 0.46
N SER A 85 8.99 20.23 1.27
CA SER A 85 8.83 18.78 1.48
C SER A 85 7.45 18.32 1.02
N VAL A 86 7.40 17.12 0.46
CA VAL A 86 6.17 16.48 -0.04
C VAL A 86 6.18 15.01 0.35
N TYR A 87 5.05 14.51 0.85
CA TYR A 87 4.87 13.10 1.19
C TYR A 87 4.39 12.35 -0.06
N VAL A 88 5.07 11.26 -0.40
CA VAL A 88 4.75 10.42 -1.56
C VAL A 88 4.57 8.98 -1.09
N GLU A 89 3.46 8.35 -1.49
CA GLU A 89 3.19 6.94 -1.23
C GLU A 89 4.19 6.04 -1.96
N ASP A 90 4.82 5.12 -1.22
CA ASP A 90 5.71 4.11 -1.80
C ASP A 90 4.88 2.94 -2.31
N ARG A 91 4.50 2.97 -3.59
CA ARG A 91 3.68 1.93 -4.22
C ARG A 91 4.36 0.57 -4.32
N VAL A 92 5.69 0.49 -4.17
CA VAL A 92 6.42 -0.79 -4.18
C VAL A 92 6.23 -1.52 -2.84
N ILE A 93 6.10 -0.77 -1.75
CA ILE A 93 5.94 -1.32 -0.39
C ILE A 93 4.48 -1.30 0.08
N ALA A 94 3.62 -0.46 -0.52
CA ALA A 94 2.20 -0.40 -0.20
C ALA A 94 1.44 -1.71 -0.50
N VAL A 95 2.00 -2.60 -1.32
CA VAL A 95 1.44 -3.94 -1.54
C VAL A 95 1.59 -4.84 -0.29
N ASP A 96 2.52 -4.53 0.61
CA ASP A 96 2.91 -5.42 1.71
C ASP A 96 2.50 -4.93 3.12
N LYS A 97 1.83 -3.78 3.23
CA LYS A 97 1.40 -3.22 4.53
C LYS A 97 0.00 -2.62 4.51
N LYS A 98 -1.02 -3.48 4.45
CA LYS A 98 -2.18 -3.23 5.34
C LYS A 98 -1.64 -3.38 6.76
N GLY A 99 -1.56 -2.29 7.53
CA GLY A 99 -1.14 -2.37 8.94
C GLY A 99 -2.04 -3.36 9.67
N ARG A 100 -1.52 -4.58 9.91
CA ARG A 100 -2.26 -5.63 10.60
C ARG A 100 -2.23 -5.36 12.08
N ILE A 101 -3.36 -5.67 12.72
CA ILE A 101 -3.47 -5.59 14.17
C ILE A 101 -2.65 -6.75 14.74
N PRO A 102 -1.72 -6.51 15.67
CA PRO A 102 -1.01 -7.60 16.34
C PRO A 102 -1.97 -8.37 17.27
N ALA A 103 -1.73 -9.67 17.45
CA ALA A 103 -2.45 -10.46 18.43
C ALA A 103 -2.11 -9.98 19.85
N ASP A 104 -3.10 -10.00 20.73
CA ASP A 104 -2.94 -9.64 22.14
C ASP A 104 -2.35 -10.82 22.91
N PRO A 105 -1.11 -10.74 23.43
CA PRO A 105 -0.51 -11.83 24.19
C PRO A 105 -1.24 -12.15 25.49
N ALA A 106 -2.04 -11.21 26.00
CA ALA A 106 -2.81 -11.39 27.23
C ALA A 106 -4.12 -12.15 27.01
N ASP A 107 -4.60 -12.23 25.77
CA ASP A 107 -5.82 -12.96 25.42
C ASP A 107 -5.49 -14.30 24.74
N PRO A 108 -5.72 -15.46 25.41
CA PRO A 108 -5.53 -16.78 24.82
C PRO A 108 -6.41 -17.04 23.57
N GLY A 109 -7.47 -16.26 23.39
CA GLY A 109 -8.32 -16.28 22.21
C GLY A 109 -7.75 -15.51 21.03
N SER A 110 -6.71 -14.69 21.21
CA SER A 110 -6.07 -13.93 20.15
C SER A 110 -5.01 -14.78 19.44
N LEU A 111 -5.36 -15.32 18.27
CA LEU A 111 -4.45 -16.18 17.51
C LEU A 111 -3.50 -15.33 16.68
N GLY A 112 -2.25 -15.23 17.14
CA GLY A 112 -1.16 -14.60 16.40
C GLY A 112 -0.47 -15.53 15.40
N ALA A 113 0.12 -14.95 14.37
CA ALA A 113 0.99 -15.64 13.43
C ALA A 113 2.27 -16.13 14.12
N PRO A 114 2.59 -17.44 14.07
CA PRO A 114 3.80 -17.98 14.72
C PRO A 114 5.09 -17.58 13.98
N MET A 115 4.98 -17.26 12.70
CA MET A 115 6.10 -16.85 11.85
C MET A 115 5.62 -15.90 10.75
N SER A 116 6.55 -15.11 10.20
CA SER A 116 6.28 -14.30 9.01
C SER A 116 6.17 -15.19 7.77
N GLY A 117 5.21 -14.91 6.89
CA GLY A 117 4.93 -15.71 5.70
C GLY A 117 3.72 -15.21 4.91
N VAL A 118 3.24 -16.03 3.97
CA VAL A 118 2.04 -15.75 3.17
C VAL A 118 0.95 -16.74 3.54
N VAL A 119 -0.28 -16.27 3.74
CA VAL A 119 -1.44 -17.12 3.99
C VAL A 119 -1.81 -17.84 2.70
N ILE A 120 -1.75 -19.17 2.68
CA ILE A 120 -2.10 -19.98 1.51
C ILE A 120 -3.51 -20.56 1.59
N ASP A 121 -4.04 -20.73 2.81
CA ASP A 121 -5.38 -21.28 3.03
C ASP A 121 -5.94 -20.80 4.37
N VAL A 122 -7.26 -20.60 4.44
CA VAL A 122 -7.99 -20.24 5.66
C VAL A 122 -9.14 -21.22 5.80
N ARG A 123 -9.12 -22.02 6.87
CA ARG A 123 -10.02 -23.19 7.05
C ARG A 123 -11.22 -22.94 7.94
N VAL A 124 -11.37 -21.71 8.44
CA VAL A 124 -12.44 -21.35 9.35
C VAL A 124 -13.13 -20.09 8.90
N GLU A 125 -14.39 -19.94 9.29
CA GLU A 125 -15.19 -18.76 9.07
C GLU A 125 -15.66 -18.20 10.41
N ILE A 126 -16.17 -16.97 10.40
CA ILE A 126 -16.74 -16.34 11.58
C ILE A 126 -17.95 -17.17 12.05
N GLY A 127 -17.97 -17.54 13.33
CA GLY A 127 -19.00 -18.39 13.91
C GLY A 127 -18.71 -19.89 13.86
N SER A 128 -17.60 -20.33 13.25
CA SER A 128 -17.20 -21.74 13.30
C SER A 128 -16.79 -22.17 14.71
N GLU A 129 -17.23 -23.35 15.15
CA GLU A 129 -16.73 -24.01 16.36
C GLU A 129 -15.38 -24.69 16.05
N VAL A 130 -14.39 -24.46 16.92
CA VAL A 130 -13.06 -25.05 16.83
C VAL A 130 -12.66 -25.67 18.17
N LYS A 131 -11.92 -26.76 18.13
CA LYS A 131 -11.29 -27.39 19.30
C LYS A 131 -9.80 -27.07 19.34
N VAL A 132 -9.20 -27.19 20.52
CA VAL A 132 -7.74 -27.12 20.68
C VAL A 132 -7.07 -28.05 19.68
N GLY A 133 -6.18 -27.51 18.85
CA GLY A 133 -5.44 -28.26 17.82
C GLY A 133 -6.09 -28.27 16.44
N ASP A 134 -7.32 -27.78 16.28
CA ASP A 134 -7.97 -27.73 14.96
C ASP A 134 -7.28 -26.70 14.04
N PRO A 135 -7.16 -27.01 12.74
CA PRO A 135 -6.44 -26.14 11.80
C PRO A 135 -7.26 -24.88 11.47
N VAL A 136 -6.67 -23.71 11.67
CA VAL A 136 -7.31 -22.39 11.44
C VAL A 136 -6.88 -21.80 10.10
N ALA A 137 -5.58 -21.76 9.86
CA ALA A 137 -5.00 -21.23 8.62
C ALA A 137 -3.72 -22.01 8.27
N ILE A 138 -3.30 -21.94 7.01
CA ILE A 138 -2.03 -22.48 6.56
C ILE A 138 -1.18 -21.34 6.02
N LEU A 139 0.06 -21.27 6.49
CA LEU A 139 1.04 -20.26 6.13
C LEU A 139 2.15 -20.90 5.32
N SER A 140 2.69 -20.17 4.35
CA SER A 140 3.87 -20.55 3.58
C SER A 140 4.99 -19.56 3.82
N ALA A 141 6.15 -20.07 4.23
CA ALA A 141 7.35 -19.29 4.44
C ALA A 141 8.56 -20.10 3.95
N MET A 142 9.39 -19.50 3.09
CA MET A 142 10.59 -20.14 2.53
C MET A 142 10.34 -21.53 1.91
N LYS A 143 9.20 -21.71 1.23
CA LYS A 143 8.73 -22.98 0.63
C LYS A 143 8.35 -24.07 1.64
N MET A 144 8.22 -23.72 2.92
CA MET A 144 7.65 -24.60 3.94
C MET A 144 6.25 -24.14 4.31
N GLU A 145 5.32 -25.08 4.34
CA GLU A 145 3.95 -24.86 4.77
C GLU A 145 3.82 -25.23 6.25
N MET A 146 3.17 -24.36 7.02
CA MET A 146 2.91 -24.56 8.43
C MET A 146 1.43 -24.35 8.69
N VAL A 147 0.81 -25.34 9.35
CA VAL A 147 -0.57 -25.26 9.80
C VAL A 147 -0.62 -24.52 11.14
N VAL A 148 -1.39 -23.44 11.20
CA VAL A 148 -1.68 -22.72 12.43
C VAL A 148 -2.92 -23.34 13.06
N ALA A 149 -2.74 -23.92 14.25
CA ALA A 149 -3.80 -24.58 14.98
C ALA A 149 -4.43 -23.67 16.05
N ALA A 150 -5.69 -23.94 16.41
CA ALA A 150 -6.41 -23.23 17.44
C ALA A 150 -5.79 -23.50 18.84
N PRO A 151 -5.38 -22.47 19.60
CA PRO A 151 -4.78 -22.63 20.92
C PRO A 151 -5.81 -22.98 22.00
N VAL A 152 -7.08 -22.62 21.80
CA VAL A 152 -8.19 -22.85 22.71
C VAL A 152 -9.42 -23.34 21.95
N SER A 153 -10.27 -24.12 22.61
CA SER A 153 -11.60 -24.46 22.06
C SER A 153 -12.55 -23.28 22.22
N GLY A 154 -13.41 -23.06 21.23
CA GLY A 154 -14.39 -21.98 21.25
C GLY A 154 -14.99 -21.69 19.88
N ILE A 155 -15.52 -20.49 19.73
CA ILE A 155 -16.15 -20.01 18.49
C ILE A 155 -15.29 -18.90 17.89
N ILE A 156 -15.07 -18.95 16.57
CA ILE A 156 -14.35 -17.90 15.85
C ILE A 156 -15.15 -16.59 15.90
N GLY A 157 -14.61 -15.60 16.61
CA GLY A 157 -15.19 -14.27 16.75
C GLY A 157 -14.88 -13.34 15.57
N GLY A 158 -13.80 -13.62 14.84
CA GLY A 158 -13.35 -12.81 13.70
C GLY A 158 -12.13 -13.41 13.04
N VAL A 159 -12.02 -13.26 11.71
CA VAL A 159 -10.87 -13.65 10.89
C VAL A 159 -10.26 -12.39 10.30
N ALA A 160 -8.97 -12.14 10.56
CA ALA A 160 -8.28 -10.91 10.19
C ALA A 160 -7.35 -11.05 8.97
N VAL A 161 -7.34 -12.24 8.34
CA VAL A 161 -6.50 -12.58 7.19
C VAL A 161 -7.31 -13.18 6.04
N GLN A 162 -6.80 -13.07 4.82
CA GLN A 162 -7.34 -13.70 3.61
C GLN A 162 -6.27 -14.53 2.89
N VAL A 163 -6.67 -15.38 1.95
CA VAL A 163 -5.70 -16.12 1.13
C VAL A 163 -4.89 -15.14 0.26
N GLY A 164 -3.56 -15.31 0.23
CA GLY A 164 -2.61 -14.44 -0.47
C GLY A 164 -1.99 -13.33 0.39
N ASP A 165 -2.42 -13.21 1.65
CA ASP A 165 -1.98 -12.15 2.55
C ASP A 165 -0.57 -12.38 3.13
N SER A 166 0.35 -11.41 2.99
CA SER A 166 1.65 -11.39 3.69
C SER A 166 1.51 -10.99 5.17
N ILE A 167 1.79 -11.90 6.11
CA ILE A 167 1.78 -11.67 7.57
C ILE A 167 3.21 -11.59 8.12
N ASN A 168 3.38 -10.83 9.20
CA ASN A 168 4.55 -10.91 10.08
C ASN A 168 4.27 -11.78 11.31
N ALA A 169 5.33 -12.26 11.96
CA ALA A 169 5.22 -12.92 13.25
C ALA A 169 4.51 -12.00 14.27
N GLY A 170 3.47 -12.53 14.93
CA GLY A 170 2.64 -11.81 15.88
C GLY A 170 1.42 -11.10 15.30
N ASP A 171 1.26 -11.04 13.98
CA ASP A 171 0.05 -10.47 13.37
C ASP A 171 -1.18 -11.32 13.71
N LEU A 172 -2.33 -10.67 13.98
CA LEU A 172 -3.58 -11.37 14.29
C LEU A 172 -4.09 -12.14 13.06
N ILE A 173 -4.32 -13.43 13.24
CA ILE A 173 -4.93 -14.32 12.25
C ILE A 173 -6.45 -14.41 12.51
N ALA A 174 -6.83 -14.74 13.74
CA ALA A 174 -8.21 -14.91 14.13
C ALA A 174 -8.41 -14.64 15.62
N THR A 175 -9.65 -14.38 16.03
CA THR A 175 -10.04 -14.32 17.44
C THR A 175 -10.97 -15.48 17.76
N ILE A 176 -10.74 -16.14 18.89
CA ILE A 176 -11.52 -17.27 19.38
C ILE A 176 -12.16 -16.83 20.70
N LYS A 177 -13.49 -16.77 20.74
CA LYS A 177 -14.23 -16.57 21.97
C LYS A 177 -14.40 -17.93 22.64
N LYS A 178 -14.00 -18.05 23.91
CA LYS A 178 -14.35 -19.24 24.71
C LYS A 178 -15.87 -19.37 24.76
N ALA A 179 -16.35 -20.57 24.44
CA ALA A 179 -17.72 -20.97 24.71
C ALA A 179 -17.90 -21.25 26.22
#